data_AF-A0A7W8Z9V0-F1
#
_entry.id   AF-A0A7W8Z9V0-F1
#
_cell.length_a   1.000
_cell.length_b   1.000
_cell.length_c   1.000
_cell.angle_alpha   90.00
_cell.angle_beta   90.00
_cell.angle_gamma   90.00
#
_symmetry.space_group_name_H-M   'P 1'
#
loop_
_entity.id
_entity.type
_entity.pdbx_description
1 polymer ?
#
loop_
_entity_poly.entity_id
_entity_poly.type
_entity_poly.pdbx_seq_one_letter_code
_entity_poly.pdbx_strand_id
1 'polypeptide(L)' 'MGLVFAFGYAIAVVVAADRLMLWLERRGHVNWRRRGRKSLAASPSVRLDSLFEDRPGGR' A
#
# COMPACT_ATOMS: atom_id res chain seq x y z
N MET A 1 21.80 26.17 16.54
CA MET A 1 21.48 26.03 15.10
C MET A 1 21.79 24.64 14.54
N GLY A 2 22.96 24.04 14.83
CA GLY A 2 23.31 22.71 14.30
C GLY A 2 22.41 21.55 14.75
N LEU A 3 21.99 21.51 16.02
CA LEU A 3 21.14 20.41 16.53
C LEU A 3 19.77 20.39 15.86
N VAL A 4 19.10 21.54 15.75
CA VAL A 4 17.79 21.68 15.09
C VAL A 4 17.87 21.28 13.62
N PHE A 5 18.94 21.69 12.93
CA PHE A 5 19.19 21.30 11.54
C PHE A 5 19.41 19.79 11.41
N ALA A 6 20.20 19.18 12.30
CA ALA A 6 20.46 17.75 12.30
C ALA A 6 19.16 16.94 12.53
N PHE A 7 18.32 17.35 13.48
CA PHE A 7 17.02 16.71 13.69
C PHE A 7 16.08 16.91 12.50
N GLY A 8 16.00 18.12 11.94
CA GLY A 8 15.18 18.39 10.76
C GLY A 8 15.63 17.55 9.56
N TYR A 9 16.94 17.43 9.34
CA TYR A 9 17.51 16.60 8.28
C TYR A 9 17.20 15.11 8.50
N ALA A 10 17.38 14.60 9.72
CA ALA A 10 17.06 13.21 10.05
C ALA A 10 15.59 12.89 9.78
N ILE A 11 14.67 13.76 10.22
CA ILE A 11 13.23 13.61 9.96
C ILE A 11 12.95 13.63 8.46
N ALA A 12 13.52 14.58 7.72
CA ALA A 12 13.33 14.69 6.28
C ALA A 12 13.80 13.43 5.53
N VAL A 13 14.97 12.89 5.90
CA VAL A 13 15.50 11.66 5.31
C VAL A 13 14.60 10.46 5.59
N VAL A 14 14.11 10.31 6.83
CA VAL A 14 13.21 9.21 7.19
C VAL A 14 11.89 9.30 6.42
N VAL A 15 11.30 10.49 6.33
CA VAL A 15 10.04 10.70 5.59
C VAL A 15 10.23 10.45 4.10
N ALA A 16 11.35 10.91 3.51
CA ALA A 16 11.66 10.67 2.11
C ALA A 16 11.85 9.18 1.82
N ALA A 17 12.55 8.45 2.70
CA ALA A 17 12.75 7.02 2.57
C ALA A 17 11.43 6.25 2.64
N ASP A 18 10.54 6.57 3.58
CA ASP A 18 9.22 5.93 3.70
C ASP A 18 8.37 6.14 2.44
N ARG A 19 8.31 7.39 1.93
CA ARG A 19 7.58 7.72 0.70
C ARG A 19 8.17 7.03 -0.53
N LEU A 20 9.49 6.97 -0.64
CA LEU A 20 10.18 6.27 -1.72
C LEU A 20 9.87 4.78 -1.68
N MET A 21 9.91 4.18 -0.49
CA MET A 21 9.59 2.76 -0.29
C MET A 21 8.15 2.44 -0.69
N LEU A 22 7.18 3.26 -0.27
CA LEU A 22 5.77 3.12 -0.70
C LEU A 22 5.59 3.29 -2.21
N TRP A 23 6.34 4.19 -2.83
CA TRP A 23 6.29 4.40 -4.27
C TRP A 23 6.87 3.20 -5.05
N LEU A 24 7.97 2.64 -4.56
CA LEU A 24 8.57 1.42 -5.10
C LEU A 24 7.65 0.20 -4.96
N GLU A 25 6.91 0.10 -3.85
CA GLU A 25 5.88 -0.92 -3.68
C GLU A 25 4.71 -0.73 -4.67
N ARG A 26 4.25 0.50 -4.91
CA ARG A 26 3.18 0.79 -5.87
C ARG A 26 3.56 0.46 -7.31
N ARG A 27 4.83 0.65 -7.70
CA ARG A 27 5.33 0.28 -9.03
C ARG A 27 5.59 -1.22 -9.19
N GLY A 28 5.39 -2.03 -8.15
CA GLY A 28 5.65 -3.47 -8.18
C GLY A 28 7.14 -3.84 -8.25
N HIS A 29 8.04 -2.88 -8.07
CA HIS A 29 9.48 -3.11 -8.12
C HIS A 29 10.02 -3.75 -6.84
N VAL A 30 9.35 -3.52 -5.71
CA VAL A 30 9.77 -4.04 -4.41
C VAL A 30 8.55 -4.59 -3.69
N ASN A 31 8.48 -5.91 -3.50
CA ASN A 31 7.39 -6.58 -2.78
C ASN A 31 7.75 -6.75 -1.29
N TRP A 32 8.20 -5.67 -0.64
CA TRP A 32 8.72 -5.74 0.74
C TRP A 32 7.64 -6.17 1.74
N ARG A 33 6.48 -5.51 1.70
CA ARG A 33 5.33 -5.83 2.57
C ARG A 33 4.55 -7.08 2.16
N ARG A 34 4.81 -7.65 0.97
CA ARG A 34 4.13 -8.85 0.45
C ARG A 34 4.95 -10.13 0.56
N ARG A 35 6.24 -10.10 0.93
CA ARG A 35 7.04 -11.33 1.08
C ARG A 35 6.57 -12.25 2.22
N GLY A 36 5.79 -11.73 3.18
CA GLY A 36 5.20 -12.49 4.29
C GLY A 36 3.70 -12.79 4.16
N ARG A 37 2.99 -12.21 3.18
CA ARG A 37 1.59 -12.56 2.90
C ARG A 37 1.58 -13.43 1.65
N LYS A 38 1.10 -14.68 1.81
CA LYS A 38 0.87 -15.64 0.73
C LYS A 38 0.44 -14.89 -0.53
N SER A 39 1.20 -15.07 -1.61
CA SER A 39 0.86 -14.58 -2.93
C SER A 39 -0.58 -14.99 -3.21
N LEU A 40 -1.49 -14.02 -3.30
CA LEU A 40 -2.80 -14.24 -3.89
C LEU A 40 -2.56 -14.33 -5.40
N ALA A 41 -1.97 -15.46 -5.80
CA ALA A 41 -2.02 -16.00 -7.15
C ALA A 41 -3.45 -16.52 -7.37
N ALA A 42 -4.40 -15.61 -7.38
CA ALA A 42 -5.71 -15.83 -7.92
C ALA A 42 -6.14 -14.49 -8.46
N SER A 43 -6.09 -14.36 -9.79
CA SER A 43 -6.90 -13.40 -10.51
C SER A 43 -8.26 -13.32 -9.81
N PRO A 44 -8.78 -12.13 -9.46
CA PRO A 44 -10.04 -12.03 -8.74
C PRO A 44 -11.15 -12.55 -9.66
N SER A 45 -11.45 -13.85 -9.56
CA SER A 45 -12.52 -14.53 -10.31
C SER A 45 -13.89 -14.23 -9.72
N VAL A 46 -13.94 -13.57 -8.56
CA VAL A 46 -15.17 -13.08 -7.97
C VAL A 46 -15.47 -11.73 -8.61
N ARG A 47 -16.27 -11.80 -9.67
CA ARG A 47 -16.87 -10.65 -10.36
C ARG A 47 -17.71 -9.90 -9.31
N LEU A 48 -17.19 -8.77 -8.84
CA LEU A 48 -17.80 -7.90 -7.82
C LEU A 48 -19.26 -7.50 -8.15
N ASP A 49 -19.66 -7.62 -9.40
CA ASP A 49 -21.04 -7.41 -9.87
C ASP A 49 -22.05 -8.31 -9.13
N SER A 50 -21.68 -9.57 -8.82
CA SER A 50 -22.59 -10.51 -8.15
C SER A 50 -22.81 -10.23 -6.66
N LEU A 51 -21.99 -9.35 -6.06
CA LEU A 51 -22.13 -8.93 -4.65
C LEU A 51 -23.18 -7.82 -4.48
N PHE A 52 -23.58 -7.16 -5.59
CA PHE A 52 -24.61 -6.12 -5.60
C PHE A 52 -25.97 -6.61 -6.10
N GLU A 53 -26.03 -7.79 -6.73
CA GLU A 53 -27.28 -8.39 -7.21
C GLU A 53 -28.11 -9.07 -6.11
N ASP A 54 -27.50 -9.39 -4.95
CA ASP A 54 -28.20 -10.02 -3.82
C ASP A 54 -28.91 -8.99 -2.91
N ARG A 55 -29.62 -8.04 -3.53
CA ARG A 55 -30.59 -7.20 -2.85
C ARG A 55 -31.98 -7.69 -3.27
N PRO A 56 -32.63 -8.57 -2.49
CA PRO A 56 -33.99 -8.94 -2.78
C PRO A 56 -34.87 -7.69 -2.66
N GLY A 57 -35.53 -7.36 -3.76
CA GLY A 57 -36.53 -6.31 -3.82
C GLY A 57 -37.60 -6.51 -2.76
N GLY A 58 -38.00 -5.40 -2.14
CA GLY A 58 -39.00 -5.38 -1.08
C GLY A 58 -39.74 -4.06 -1.00
N ARG A 59 -40.34 -3.64 -2.13
CA ARG A 59 -41.69 -3.03 -2.22
C ARG A 59 -42.03 -2.64 -3.65
#